data_AF-A0A6N8UNP3-F1
#
_entry.id   AF-A0A6N8UNP3-F1
#
_cell.length_a   1.000
_cell.length_b   1.000
_cell.length_c   1.000
_cell.angle_alpha   90.00
_cell.angle_beta   90.00
_cell.angle_gamma   90.00
#
_symmetry.space_group_name_H-M   'P 1'
#
loop_
_entity.id
_entity.type
_entity.pdbx_description
1 polymer ?
#
loop_
_entity_poly.entity_id
_entity_poly.type
_entity_poly.pdbx_seq_one_letter_code
_entity_poly.pdbx_strand_id
1 'polypeptide(L)'
;MNEVPISTRELPFTETYGNFANRRYRGFRMPPHESVSDPSERRSMYERRRIRVFDARHAQPQPTLLRNGFTLIKFRSAVHNLLDQDEVTNLFYSECARIVQSLTSCDSVTVTQHQYRNGYAGLPVDHPKSARPTPNGSEGVYG
;
A
#
# COMPACT_ATOMS: atom_id res chain seq x y z
N MET A 1 -5.57 -25.99 -11.68
CA MET A 1 -6.56 -25.22 -12.47
C MET A 1 -5.85 -24.01 -13.06
N ASN A 2 -5.98 -23.76 -14.37
CA ASN A 2 -5.39 -22.58 -15.00
C ASN A 2 -6.31 -21.37 -14.75
N GLU A 3 -5.90 -20.43 -13.91
CA GLU A 3 -6.67 -19.20 -13.66
C GLU A 3 -6.60 -18.24 -14.86
N VAL A 4 -7.76 -17.75 -15.29
CA VAL A 4 -7.91 -16.83 -16.43
C VAL A 4 -7.44 -15.43 -16.06
N PRO A 5 -6.71 -14.72 -16.94
CA PRO A 5 -6.29 -13.35 -16.67
C PRO A 5 -7.45 -12.36 -16.56
N ILE A 6 -7.32 -11.41 -15.62
CA ILE A 6 -8.24 -10.26 -15.53
C ILE A 6 -8.17 -9.47 -16.83
N SER A 7 -9.31 -9.34 -17.50
CA SER A 7 -9.46 -8.44 -18.65
C SER A 7 -9.54 -6.99 -18.15
N THR A 8 -8.72 -6.11 -18.73
CA THR A 8 -8.69 -4.68 -18.40
C THR A 8 -9.38 -3.81 -19.44
N ARG A 9 -9.95 -4.40 -20.50
CA ARG A 9 -10.50 -3.66 -21.65
C ARG A 9 -11.64 -2.71 -21.29
N GLU A 10 -12.46 -3.11 -20.33
CA GLU A 10 -13.70 -2.40 -19.94
C GLU A 10 -13.66 -1.87 -18.51
N LEU A 11 -12.53 -2.02 -17.82
CA LEU A 11 -12.43 -1.56 -16.43
C LEU A 11 -12.27 -0.04 -16.36
N PRO A 12 -13.01 0.63 -15.45
CA PRO A 12 -12.74 2.02 -15.13
C PRO A 12 -11.28 2.18 -14.72
N PHE A 13 -10.63 3.25 -15.19
CA PHE A 13 -9.25 3.55 -14.82
C PHE A 13 -9.03 5.05 -14.65
N THR A 14 -7.98 5.37 -13.92
CA THR A 14 -7.38 6.71 -13.91
C THR A 14 -5.96 6.64 -14.46
N GLU A 15 -5.49 7.75 -15.04
CA GLU A 15 -4.11 7.88 -15.50
C GLU A 15 -3.25 8.59 -14.47
N THR A 16 -2.05 8.07 -14.26
CA THR A 16 -1.07 8.68 -13.36
C THR A 16 0.34 8.36 -13.86
N TYR A 17 1.36 8.73 -13.09
CA TYR A 17 2.74 8.38 -13.37
C TYR A 17 3.26 7.40 -12.31
N GLY A 18 3.84 6.29 -12.76
CA GLY A 18 4.60 5.37 -11.92
C GLY A 18 6.10 5.62 -12.07
N ASN A 19 6.85 5.45 -10.98
CA ASN A 19 8.31 5.41 -11.02
C ASN A 19 8.75 3.94 -11.10
N PHE A 20 9.47 3.60 -12.16
CA PHE A 20 9.99 2.26 -12.39
C PHE A 20 11.50 2.27 -12.23
N ALA A 21 12.06 1.20 -11.68
CA ALA A 21 13.52 1.04 -11.69
C ALA A 21 14.02 1.06 -13.13
N ASN A 22 14.96 1.96 -13.41
CA ASN A 22 15.60 2.04 -14.71
C ASN A 22 16.37 0.73 -14.96
N ARG A 23 16.17 0.15 -16.15
CA ARG A 23 16.74 -1.16 -16.53
C ARG A 23 18.26 -1.21 -16.37
N ARG A 24 18.96 -0.09 -16.59
CA ARG A 24 20.41 0.04 -16.40
C ARG A 24 20.86 -0.31 -14.98
N TYR A 25 20.00 -0.09 -13.98
CA TYR A 25 20.31 -0.26 -12.56
C TYR A 25 19.57 -1.44 -11.92
N ARG A 26 19.04 -2.37 -12.74
CA ARG A 26 18.39 -3.59 -12.21
C ARG A 26 19.40 -4.40 -11.38
N GLY A 27 18.98 -4.78 -10.17
CA GLY A 27 19.82 -5.55 -9.24
C GLY A 27 20.72 -4.70 -8.34
N PHE A 28 20.80 -3.38 -8.58
CA PHE A 28 21.49 -2.46 -7.69
C PHE A 28 20.53 -1.95 -6.63
N ARG A 29 20.99 -1.96 -5.37
CA ARG A 29 20.28 -1.26 -4.29
C ARG A 29 20.44 0.23 -4.51
N MET A 30 19.34 0.96 -4.44
CA MET A 30 19.42 2.41 -4.54
C MET A 30 20.22 2.97 -3.34
N PRO A 31 21.34 3.69 -3.58
CA PRO A 31 22.15 4.28 -2.52
C PRO A 31 21.37 5.38 -1.80
N PRO A 32 21.42 5.49 -0.46
CA PRO A 32 20.72 6.55 0.28
C PRO A 32 21.18 7.93 -0.19
N HIS A 33 20.33 8.95 -0.03
CA HIS A 33 20.58 10.31 -0.54
C HIS A 33 21.96 10.87 -0.14
N GLU A 34 22.40 10.53 1.07
CA GLU A 34 23.63 10.99 1.71
C GLU A 34 24.90 10.40 1.06
N SER A 35 24.78 9.24 0.41
CA SER A 35 25.91 8.50 -0.17
C SER A 35 26.09 8.74 -1.66
N VAL A 36 25.26 9.59 -2.27
CA VAL A 36 25.31 9.86 -3.71
C VAL A 36 25.97 11.22 -3.95
N SER A 37 27.16 11.19 -4.55
CA SER A 37 27.92 12.40 -4.88
C SER A 37 27.19 13.31 -5.88
N ASP A 38 26.44 12.72 -6.81
CA ASP A 38 25.61 13.45 -7.78
C ASP A 38 24.12 13.08 -7.65
N PRO A 39 23.26 13.97 -7.13
CA PRO A 39 21.82 13.74 -7.04
C PRO A 39 21.14 13.36 -8.37
N SER A 40 21.75 13.73 -9.51
CA SER A 40 21.27 13.36 -10.83
C SER A 40 21.38 11.86 -11.10
N GLU A 41 22.43 11.21 -10.58
CA GLU A 41 22.64 9.77 -10.69
C GLU A 41 21.49 9.01 -10.03
N ARG A 42 21.14 9.37 -8.78
CA ARG A 42 20.02 8.75 -8.05
C ARG A 42 18.68 8.98 -8.76
N ARG A 43 18.43 10.17 -9.32
CA ARG A 43 17.22 10.42 -10.13
C ARG A 43 17.19 9.55 -11.38
N SER A 44 18.33 9.33 -12.02
CA SER A 44 18.45 8.50 -13.22
C SER A 44 18.15 7.01 -12.98
N MET A 45 18.21 6.56 -11.72
CA MET A 45 17.85 5.19 -11.32
C MET A 45 16.36 4.90 -11.45
N TYR A 46 15.53 5.92 -11.66
CA TYR A 46 14.11 5.76 -11.97
C TYR A 46 13.77 6.27 -13.36
N GLU A 47 12.80 5.61 -13.96
CA GLU A 47 12.11 6.09 -15.15
C GLU A 47 10.65 6.33 -14.80
N ARG A 48 10.21 7.57 -14.96
CA ARG A 48 8.82 7.96 -14.74
C ARG A 48 8.02 7.68 -16.00
N ARG A 49 7.01 6.82 -15.90
CA ARG A 49 6.15 6.42 -17.02
C ARG A 49 4.70 6.69 -16.72
N ARG A 50 3.93 7.09 -17.74
CA ARG A 50 2.47 7.17 -17.64
C ARG A 50 1.91 5.76 -17.51
N ILE A 51 1.01 5.55 -16.56
CA ILE A 51 0.37 4.27 -16.28
C ILE A 51 -1.14 4.45 -16.14
N ARG A 52 -1.87 3.35 -16.33
CA ARG A 52 -3.29 3.25 -16.03
C ARG A 52 -3.46 2.44 -14.75
N VAL A 53 -4.25 2.97 -13.81
CA VAL A 53 -4.64 2.28 -12.57
C VAL A 53 -6.11 1.92 -12.69
N PHE A 54 -6.40 0.62 -12.76
CA PHE A 54 -7.75 0.08 -12.97
C PHE A 54 -8.46 -0.19 -11.64
N ASP A 55 -9.77 0.03 -11.62
CA ASP A 55 -10.61 -0.32 -10.48
C ASP A 55 -10.90 -1.82 -10.43
N ALA A 56 -10.14 -2.54 -9.61
CA ALA A 56 -10.25 -3.98 -9.47
C ALA A 56 -11.58 -4.46 -8.84
N ARG A 57 -12.40 -3.57 -8.27
CA ARG A 57 -13.74 -3.94 -7.74
C ARG A 57 -14.70 -4.36 -8.86
N HIS A 58 -14.43 -3.95 -10.08
CA HIS A 58 -15.21 -4.28 -11.28
C HIS A 58 -14.58 -5.44 -12.10
N ALA A 59 -13.44 -5.99 -11.65
CA ALA A 59 -12.72 -7.03 -12.37
C ALA A 59 -13.49 -8.36 -12.44
N GLN A 60 -13.48 -8.97 -13.62
CA GLN A 60 -13.94 -10.35 -13.84
C GLN A 60 -12.86 -11.13 -14.61
N PRO A 61 -12.33 -12.25 -14.06
CA PRO A 61 -12.53 -12.72 -12.69
C PRO A 61 -11.97 -11.74 -11.65
N GLN A 62 -12.35 -11.91 -10.38
CA GLN A 62 -11.77 -11.11 -9.28
C GLN A 62 -10.29 -11.47 -9.06
N PRO A 63 -9.47 -10.53 -8.55
CA PRO A 63 -8.08 -10.81 -8.21
C PRO A 63 -7.97 -11.86 -7.12
N THR A 64 -7.05 -12.82 -7.33
CA THR A 64 -6.75 -13.89 -6.38
C THR A 64 -5.38 -13.66 -5.75
N LEU A 65 -5.22 -14.11 -4.50
CA LEU A 65 -3.95 -13.97 -3.78
C LEU A 65 -2.80 -14.63 -4.54
N LEU A 66 -3.02 -15.82 -5.11
CA LEU A 66 -1.99 -16.58 -5.82
C LEU A 66 -1.53 -15.90 -7.11
N ARG A 67 -2.47 -15.42 -7.93
CA ARG A 67 -2.15 -14.87 -9.25
C ARG A 67 -1.73 -13.40 -9.21
N ASN A 68 -2.42 -12.63 -8.38
CA ASN A 68 -2.29 -11.17 -8.35
C ASN A 68 -1.48 -10.67 -7.15
N GLY A 69 -1.19 -11.52 -6.16
CA GLY A 69 -0.58 -11.12 -4.90
C GLY A 69 -1.55 -10.42 -3.93
N PHE A 70 -2.84 -10.36 -4.27
CA PHE A 70 -3.89 -9.80 -3.41
C PHE A 70 -5.27 -10.34 -3.80
N THR A 71 -6.23 -10.23 -2.89
CA THR A 71 -7.64 -10.46 -3.18
C THR A 71 -8.48 -9.34 -2.58
N LEU A 72 -9.68 -9.13 -3.13
CA LEU A 72 -10.64 -8.15 -2.63
C LEU A 72 -11.79 -8.87 -1.96
N ILE A 73 -12.12 -8.45 -0.74
CA ILE A 73 -13.26 -8.97 0.00
C ILE A 73 -14.19 -7.84 0.42
N LYS A 74 -15.48 -8.15 0.49
CA LYS A 74 -16.45 -7.31 1.19
C LYS A 74 -16.60 -7.85 2.61
N PHE A 75 -16.30 -7.02 3.58
CA PHE A 75 -16.38 -7.37 4.99
C PHE A 75 -17.05 -6.24 5.77
N ARG A 76 -17.98 -6.58 6.65
CA ARG A 76 -18.61 -5.62 7.56
C ARG A 76 -17.85 -5.66 8.88
N SER A 77 -17.09 -4.60 9.14
CA SER A 77 -16.32 -4.45 10.37
C SER A 77 -17.19 -3.95 11.52
N ALA A 78 -16.87 -4.38 12.74
CA ALA A 78 -17.39 -3.81 13.98
C ALA A 78 -16.62 -2.55 14.41
N VAL A 79 -15.49 -2.24 13.75
CA VAL A 79 -14.75 -0.99 13.95
C VAL A 79 -15.57 0.15 13.37
N HIS A 80 -15.88 1.13 14.21
CA HIS A 80 -16.57 2.36 13.87
C HIS A 80 -15.59 3.49 13.59
N ASN A 81 -14.44 3.50 14.28
CA ASN A 81 -13.44 4.55 14.17
C ASN A 81 -12.02 3.97 14.04
N LEU A 82 -11.48 3.95 12.81
CA LEU A 82 -10.09 3.53 12.56
C LEU A 82 -9.02 4.50 13.11
N LEU A 83 -9.42 5.64 13.68
CA LEU A 83 -8.53 6.54 14.42
C LEU A 83 -8.59 6.32 15.94
N ASP A 84 -9.46 5.44 16.43
CA ASP A 84 -9.48 5.03 17.83
C ASP A 84 -8.50 3.86 18.02
N GLN A 85 -7.50 4.07 18.87
CA GLN A 85 -6.46 3.06 19.11
C GLN A 85 -7.02 1.79 19.75
N ASP A 86 -8.01 1.91 20.62
CA ASP A 86 -8.60 0.77 21.32
C ASP A 86 -9.46 -0.04 20.36
N GLU A 87 -10.22 0.61 19.47
CA GLU A 87 -10.94 -0.11 18.42
C GLU A 87 -9.98 -0.82 17.45
N VAL A 88 -8.89 -0.16 17.05
CA VAL A 88 -7.92 -0.75 16.12
C VAL A 88 -7.21 -1.96 16.76
N THR A 89 -6.72 -1.82 17.98
CA THR A 89 -5.95 -2.88 18.64
C THR A 89 -6.81 -4.06 19.09
N ASN A 90 -8.04 -3.81 19.57
CA ASN A 90 -8.91 -4.85 20.11
C ASN A 90 -9.81 -5.48 19.03
N LEU A 91 -10.26 -4.73 18.02
CA LEU A 91 -11.22 -5.20 17.01
C LEU A 91 -10.57 -5.36 15.63
N PHE A 92 -9.95 -4.32 15.09
CA PHE A 92 -9.47 -4.35 13.70
C PHE A 92 -8.45 -5.46 13.45
N TYR A 93 -7.47 -5.63 14.34
CA TYR A 93 -6.46 -6.68 14.18
C TYR A 93 -7.03 -8.09 14.25
N SER A 94 -7.96 -8.33 15.17
CA SER A 94 -8.59 -9.64 15.31
C SER A 94 -9.50 -9.96 14.12
N GLU A 95 -10.18 -8.95 13.56
CA GLU A 95 -10.94 -9.07 12.30
C GLU A 95 -10.02 -9.40 11.12
N CYS A 96 -8.95 -8.64 10.92
CA CYS A 96 -7.98 -8.91 9.86
C CYS A 96 -7.35 -10.30 9.98
N ALA A 97 -6.98 -10.72 11.19
CA ALA A 97 -6.40 -12.04 11.43
C ALA A 97 -7.37 -13.17 11.02
N ARG A 98 -8.65 -13.08 11.44
CA ARG A 98 -9.68 -14.06 11.06
C ARG A 98 -9.90 -14.11 9.55
N ILE A 99 -9.93 -12.95 8.90
CA ILE A 99 -10.07 -12.86 7.44
C ILE A 99 -8.91 -13.58 6.75
N VAL A 100 -7.67 -13.24 7.09
CA VAL A 100 -6.48 -13.83 6.45
C VAL A 100 -6.46 -15.34 6.67
N GLN A 101 -6.74 -15.79 7.89
CA GLN A 101 -6.77 -17.21 8.22
C GLN A 101 -7.85 -17.94 7.41
N SER A 102 -9.06 -17.37 7.29
CA SER A 102 -10.14 -17.99 6.53
C SER A 102 -9.86 -18.09 5.02
N LEU A 103 -9.18 -17.10 4.44
CA LEU A 103 -8.89 -17.06 2.99
C LEU A 103 -7.69 -17.90 2.59
N THR A 104 -6.73 -18.08 3.49
CA THR A 104 -5.47 -18.74 3.18
C THR A 104 -5.34 -20.14 3.79
N SER A 105 -6.19 -20.47 4.77
CA SER A 105 -6.09 -21.70 5.57
C SER A 105 -4.73 -21.84 6.27
N CYS A 106 -4.06 -20.73 6.60
CA CYS A 106 -2.80 -20.77 7.32
C CYS A 106 -2.98 -21.21 8.80
N ASP A 107 -1.92 -21.76 9.38
CA ASP A 107 -1.94 -22.23 10.77
C ASP A 107 -2.03 -21.08 11.79
N SER A 108 -1.46 -19.92 11.47
CA SER A 108 -1.49 -18.74 12.33
C SER A 108 -1.36 -17.42 11.57
N VAL A 109 -1.85 -16.34 12.18
CA VAL A 109 -1.72 -14.97 11.69
C VAL A 109 -1.23 -14.08 12.83
N THR A 110 -0.20 -13.27 12.57
CA THR A 110 0.32 -12.29 13.53
C THR A 110 0.33 -10.91 12.88
N VAL A 111 -0.24 -9.92 13.56
CA VAL A 111 -0.15 -8.52 13.14
C VAL A 111 1.12 -7.92 13.74
N THR A 112 2.06 -7.52 12.89
CA THR A 112 3.37 -7.03 13.34
C THR A 112 3.49 -5.51 13.32
N GLN A 113 2.77 -4.85 12.42
CA GLN A 113 2.83 -3.39 12.24
C GLN A 113 1.47 -2.84 11.80
N HIS A 114 1.19 -1.63 12.24
CA HIS A 114 0.12 -0.79 11.71
C HIS A 114 0.70 0.60 11.48
N GLN A 115 0.34 1.21 10.34
CA GLN A 115 0.81 2.53 9.98
C GLN A 115 -0.40 3.45 9.80
N TYR A 116 -0.44 4.52 10.57
CA TYR A 116 -1.27 5.67 10.25
C TYR A 116 -0.60 6.48 9.16
N ARG A 117 -1.40 7.00 8.23
CA ARG A 117 -0.93 7.92 7.19
C ARG A 117 -1.71 9.22 7.32
N ASN A 118 -1.31 10.06 8.25
CA ASN A 118 -2.09 11.22 8.69
C ASN A 118 -1.43 12.58 8.38
N GLY A 119 -0.44 12.61 7.47
CA GLY A 119 0.12 13.85 6.92
C GLY A 119 1.49 13.64 6.29
N TYR A 120 2.06 14.71 5.72
CA TYR A 120 3.40 14.67 5.11
C TYR A 120 4.48 15.13 6.10
N ALA A 121 5.61 14.41 6.15
CA ALA A 121 6.77 14.85 6.91
C ALA A 121 7.32 16.16 6.35
N GLY A 122 7.87 17.01 7.22
CA GLY A 122 8.62 18.21 6.81
C GLY A 122 7.79 19.41 6.36
N LEU A 123 6.46 19.33 6.40
CA LEU A 123 5.61 20.52 6.25
C LEU A 123 5.54 21.30 7.58
N PRO A 124 5.42 22.65 7.53
CA PRO A 124 5.18 23.46 8.72
C PRO A 124 4.01 22.93 9.56
N VAL A 125 4.11 23.01 10.89
CA VAL A 125 3.11 22.43 11.82
C VAL A 125 1.70 22.95 11.54
N ASP A 126 1.57 24.21 11.15
CA ASP A 126 0.34 24.92 10.81
C ASP A 126 -0.20 24.61 9.40
N HIS A 127 0.57 23.90 8.57
CA HIS A 127 0.13 23.53 7.24
C HIS A 127 -1.03 22.51 7.31
N PRO A 128 -2.13 22.66 6.54
CA PRO A 128 -3.31 21.81 6.65
C PRO A 128 -3.07 20.32 6.38
N LYS A 129 -1.96 19.97 5.73
CA LYS A 129 -1.51 18.59 5.42
C LYS A 129 -0.26 18.16 6.20
N SER A 130 0.15 18.94 7.20
CA SER A 130 1.26 18.56 8.07
C SER A 130 0.98 17.23 8.77
N ALA A 131 2.06 16.53 9.12
CA ALA A 131 1.97 15.34 9.96
C ALA A 131 1.20 15.65 11.24
N ARG A 132 0.23 14.80 11.57
CA ARG A 132 -0.50 14.89 12.83
C ARG A 132 0.00 13.82 13.78
N PRO A 133 -0.05 14.05 15.10
CA PRO A 133 0.17 12.99 16.07
C PRO A 133 -0.77 11.83 15.75
N THR A 134 -0.23 10.61 15.69
CA THR A 134 -1.04 9.42 15.50
C THR A 134 -1.54 8.90 16.84
N PRO A 135 -2.68 8.19 16.87
CA PRO A 135 -3.22 7.60 18.09
C PRO A 135 -2.26 6.63 18.79
N ASN A 136 -1.35 5.98 18.04
CA ASN A 136 -0.37 5.03 18.57
C ASN A 136 1.00 5.65 18.91
N GLY A 137 1.16 6.98 18.77
CA GLY A 137 2.45 7.65 19.00
C GLY A 137 3.51 7.44 17.91
N SER A 138 3.17 6.82 16.78
CA SER A 138 4.03 6.78 15.59
C SER A 138 4.04 8.14 14.86
N GLU A 139 5.09 8.43 14.09
CA GLU A 139 5.15 9.72 13.37
C GLU A 139 4.11 9.83 12.23
N GLY A 140 3.51 8.71 11.78
CA GLY A 140 2.35 8.72 10.87
C GLY A 140 2.57 9.33 9.49
N VAL A 141 3.83 9.54 9.12
CA VAL A 141 4.23 10.39 8.01
C VAL A 141 4.34 9.64 6.69
N TYR A 142 3.93 10.32 5.62
CA TYR A 142 4.47 10.05 4.29
C TYR A 142 5.95 10.50 4.26
N GLY A 143 6.85 9.56 3.97
CA GLY A 143 8.23 9.86 3.54
C GLY A 143 8.33 10.23 2.06
#